data_AF-A0A3D3AG20-F1
#
_entry.id   AF-A0A3D3AG20-F1
#
_cell.length_a   1.000
_cell.length_b   1.000
_cell.length_c   1.000
_cell.angle_alpha   90.00
_cell.angle_beta   90.00
_cell.angle_gamma   90.00
#
_symmetry.space_group_name_H-M   'P 1'
#
loop_
_entity.id
_entity.type
_entity.pdbx_description
1 polymer ?
#
loop_
_entity_poly.entity_id
_entity_poly.type
_entity_poly.pdbx_seq_one_letter_code
_entity_poly.pdbx_strand_id
1 'polypeptide(L)'
;MTNREKEILELIKKNPMISQKDLADILGITRSSVAVHITNLQKKGYILGKGYIVKEGEYVSIVGGANVDIQGFPKEKFILKDS
;
A
#
# COMPACT_ATOMS: atom_id res chain seq x y z
N MET A 1 -3.77 6.46 11.79
CA MET A 1 -4.62 7.41 11.04
C MET A 1 -5.74 7.85 11.96
N THR A 2 -6.01 9.16 12.07
CA THR A 2 -7.13 9.69 12.90
C THR A 2 -8.48 9.45 12.22
N ASN A 3 -9.59 9.63 12.95
CA ASN A 3 -10.93 9.52 12.35
C ASN A 3 -11.13 10.54 11.22
N ARG A 4 -10.66 11.79 11.41
CA ARG A 4 -10.75 12.82 10.37
C ARG A 4 -9.91 12.49 9.14
N GLU A 5 -8.71 11.94 9.33
CA GLU A 5 -7.87 11.48 8.21
C GLU A 5 -8.53 10.33 7.43
N LYS A 6 -9.24 9.41 8.12
CA LYS A 6 -10.03 8.34 7.48
C LYS A 6 -11.15 8.91 6.61
N GLU A 7 -11.94 9.84 7.15
CA GLU A 7 -13.04 10.47 6.42
C GLU A 7 -12.56 11.20 5.16
N ILE A 8 -11.47 11.98 5.29
CA ILE A 8 -10.86 12.67 4.16
C ILE A 8 -10.39 11.67 3.10
N LEU A 9 -9.74 10.58 3.51
CA LEU A 9 -9.25 9.57 2.59
C LEU A 9 -10.40 8.87 1.84
N GLU A 10 -11.51 8.56 2.52
CA GLU A 10 -12.68 7.94 1.90
C GLU A 10 -13.39 8.86 0.90
N LEU A 11 -13.48 10.17 1.21
CA LEU A 11 -14.03 11.15 0.26
C LEU A 11 -13.15 11.30 -0.98
N ILE A 12 -11.83 11.35 -0.79
CA ILE A 12 -10.85 11.39 -1.89
C ILE A 12 -10.93 10.13 -2.75
N LYS A 13 -11.03 8.93 -2.15
CA LYS A 13 -11.17 7.69 -2.92
C LYS A 13 -12.43 7.67 -3.78
N LYS A 14 -13.54 8.23 -3.28
CA LYS A 14 -14.80 8.33 -4.02
C LYS A 14 -14.76 9.38 -5.13
N ASN A 15 -14.05 10.49 -4.90
CA ASN A 15 -13.87 11.56 -5.88
C ASN A 15 -12.44 12.12 -5.82
N PRO A 16 -11.49 11.55 -6.57
CA PRO A 16 -10.09 11.98 -6.54
C PRO A 16 -9.88 13.43 -6.99
N MET A 17 -10.85 14.02 -7.70
CA MET A 17 -10.81 15.41 -8.19
C MET A 17 -11.40 16.41 -7.19
N ILE A 18 -11.87 15.97 -6.02
CA ILE A 18 -12.49 16.84 -5.01
C ILE A 18 -11.52 17.91 -4.49
N SER A 19 -11.93 19.18 -4.41
CA SER A 19 -11.04 20.22 -3.91
C SER A 19 -10.90 20.21 -2.37
N GLN A 20 -9.83 20.81 -1.82
CA GLN A 20 -9.71 20.98 -0.36
C GLN A 20 -10.82 21.84 0.22
N LYS A 21 -11.41 22.73 -0.59
CA LYS A 21 -12.52 23.58 -0.18
C LYS A 21 -13.79 22.74 -0.05
N ASP A 22 -14.09 21.91 -1.04
CA ASP A 22 -15.27 21.04 -0.98
C ASP A 22 -15.16 20.01 0.15
N LEU A 23 -13.96 19.46 0.39
CA LEU A 23 -13.70 18.61 1.56
C LEU A 23 -13.97 19.35 2.89
N ALA A 24 -13.57 20.62 2.98
CA ALA A 24 -13.80 21.46 4.14
C ALA A 24 -15.31 21.71 4.35
N ASP A 25 -16.02 22.03 3.27
CA ASP A 25 -17.46 22.29 3.28
C ASP A 25 -18.25 21.03 3.69
N ILE A 26 -17.89 19.85 3.17
CA ILE A 26 -18.53 18.56 3.53
C ILE A 26 -18.26 18.20 4.99
N LEU A 27 -17.04 18.41 5.48
CA LEU A 27 -16.60 17.97 6.80
C LEU A 27 -16.85 19.02 7.91
N GLY A 28 -17.31 20.21 7.55
CA GLY A 28 -17.56 21.32 8.46
C GLY A 28 -16.30 21.86 9.14
N ILE A 29 -15.16 21.83 8.45
CA ILE A 29 -13.87 22.30 8.98
C ILE A 29 -13.24 23.33 8.05
N THR A 30 -12.19 24.01 8.49
CA THR A 30 -11.50 24.98 7.64
C THR A 30 -10.68 24.31 6.55
N ARG A 31 -10.52 24.98 5.40
CA ARG A 31 -9.61 24.54 4.32
C ARG A 31 -8.19 24.27 4.83
N SER A 32 -7.69 25.10 5.75
CA SER A 32 -6.35 24.93 6.34
C SER A 32 -6.26 23.66 7.20
N SER A 33 -7.31 23.30 7.94
CA SER A 33 -7.38 22.04 8.69
C SER A 33 -7.34 20.83 7.75
N VAL A 34 -8.09 20.86 6.65
CA VAL A 34 -8.03 19.84 5.59
C VAL A 34 -6.61 19.68 5.04
N ALA A 35 -5.93 20.80 4.74
CA ALA A 35 -4.56 20.79 4.22
C ALA A 35 -3.57 20.13 5.19
N VAL A 36 -3.72 20.36 6.49
CA VAL A 36 -2.90 19.70 7.53
C VAL A 36 -3.13 18.19 7.52
N HIS A 37 -4.38 17.73 7.47
CA HIS A 37 -4.69 16.30 7.41
C HIS A 37 -4.16 15.63 6.14
N ILE A 38 -4.28 16.29 4.98
CA ILE A 38 -3.72 15.80 3.72
C ILE A 38 -2.20 15.69 3.81
N THR A 39 -1.52 16.70 4.36
CA THR A 39 -0.06 16.67 4.55
C THR A 39 0.35 15.48 5.43
N ASN A 40 -0.41 15.19 6.49
CA ASN A 40 -0.15 14.03 7.35
C ASN A 40 -0.42 12.69 6.64
N LEU A 41 -1.48 12.60 5.83
CA LEU A 41 -1.77 11.44 4.98
C LEU A 41 -0.65 11.19 3.95
N GLN A 42 -0.07 12.26 3.38
CA GLN A 42 1.08 12.19 2.48
C GLN A 42 2.32 11.67 3.20
N LYS A 43 2.67 12.25 4.36
CA LYS A 43 3.81 11.77 5.18
C LYS A 43 3.69 10.31 5.58
N LYS A 44 2.46 9.82 5.77
CA LYS A 44 2.15 8.43 6.09
C LYS A 44 2.07 7.50 4.87
N GLY A 45 2.20 8.02 3.65
CA GLY A 45 2.18 7.25 2.41
C GLY A 45 0.79 6.81 1.92
N TYR A 46 -0.29 7.37 2.48
CA TYR A 46 -1.65 7.08 2.01
C TYR A 46 -2.01 7.89 0.75
N ILE A 47 -1.44 9.10 0.63
CA ILE A 47 -1.56 9.97 -0.55
C ILE A 47 -0.17 10.17 -1.14
N LEU A 48 0.01 9.85 -2.41
CA LEU A 48 1.33 9.85 -3.06
C LEU A 48 1.75 11.22 -3.60
N GLY A 49 0.83 12.18 -3.74
CA GLY A 49 1.17 13.50 -4.25
C GLY A 49 -0.01 14.43 -4.49
N LYS A 50 0.21 15.41 -5.38
CA LYS A 50 -0.83 16.31 -5.89
C LYS A 50 -1.83 15.52 -6.75
N GLY A 51 -3.10 15.93 -6.77
CA GLY A 51 -4.18 15.17 -7.42
C GLY A 51 -4.67 13.97 -6.61
N TYR A 52 -4.26 13.88 -5.34
CA TYR A 52 -4.70 12.86 -4.38
C TYR A 52 -4.61 11.41 -4.86
N ILE A 53 -3.53 11.08 -5.58
CA ILE A 53 -3.24 9.71 -5.97
C ILE A 53 -3.15 8.86 -4.69
N VAL A 54 -4.13 7.98 -4.50
CA VAL A 54 -4.20 7.09 -3.34
C VAL A 54 -3.34 5.87 -3.63
N LYS A 55 -2.60 5.37 -2.64
CA LYS A 55 -1.89 4.09 -2.78
C LYS A 55 -2.91 2.96 -2.89
N GLU A 56 -3.09 2.40 -4.09
CA GLU A 56 -3.90 1.19 -4.31
C GLU A 56 -3.12 -0.04 -3.82
N GLY A 57 -3.35 -0.41 -2.55
CA GLY A 57 -2.82 -1.64 -1.95
C GLY A 57 -1.29 -1.75 -1.94
N GLU A 58 -0.78 -2.80 -1.32
CA GLU A 58 0.57 -3.28 -1.64
C GLU A 58 0.42 -4.25 -2.81
N TYR A 59 0.97 -3.91 -3.96
CA TYR A 59 1.04 -4.84 -5.07
C TYR A 59 2.47 -5.41 -5.12
N VAL A 60 2.55 -6.73 -5.21
CA VAL A 60 3.81 -7.43 -5.51
C VAL A 60 3.69 -7.95 -6.93
N SER A 61 4.70 -7.66 -7.74
CA SER A 61 4.86 -8.26 -9.06
C SER A 61 6.16 -9.05 -9.07
N ILE A 62 6.12 -10.29 -9.56
CA ILE A 62 7.28 -11.18 -9.67
C ILE A 62 7.63 -11.30 -11.15
N VAL A 63 8.87 -10.99 -11.52
CA VAL A 63 9.38 -11.22 -12.87
C VAL A 63 10.43 -12.32 -12.81
N GLY A 64 10.00 -13.53 -13.18
CA GLY A 64 10.84 -14.72 -13.16
C GLY A 64 10.99 -15.32 -11.75
N GLY A 65 10.76 -16.63 -11.66
CA GLY A 65 11.11 -17.45 -10.51
C GLY A 65 11.94 -18.62 -11.00
N ALA A 66 13.15 -18.78 -10.47
CA ALA A 66 14.01 -19.91 -10.77
C ALA A 66 14.30 -20.65 -9.47
N ASN A 67 14.05 -21.95 -9.46
CA ASN A 67 14.46 -22.85 -8.39
C ASN A 67 15.57 -23.74 -8.92
N VAL A 68 16.67 -23.85 -8.17
CA VAL A 68 17.74 -24.82 -8.45
C VAL A 68 17.71 -25.85 -7.34
N ASP A 69 17.45 -27.10 -7.73
CA ASP A 69 17.48 -28.25 -6.82
C ASP A 69 18.59 -29.21 -7.24
N ILE A 70 19.24 -29.82 -6.26
CA ILE A 70 20.31 -30.80 -6.47
C ILE A 70 19.87 -32.09 -5.79
N GLN A 71 19.60 -33.11 -6.60
CA GLN A 71 19.27 -34.45 -6.12
C GLN A 71 20.46 -35.38 -6.30
N GLY A 72 20.81 -36.07 -5.22
CA GLY A 72 21.84 -37.11 -5.22
C GLY A 72 21.20 -38.49 -5.20
N PHE A 73 21.66 -39.37 -6.07
CA PHE A 73 21.29 -40.78 -6.07
C PHE A 73 22.56 -41.64 -5.90
N PRO A 74 22.50 -42.73 -5.11
CA PRO A 74 23.63 -43.64 -5.02
C PRO A 74 23.83 -44.36 -6.37
N LYS A 75 25.10 -44.54 -6.77
CA LYS A 75 25.44 -45.29 -7.99
C LYS A 75 25.16 -46.79 -7.83
N GLU A 76 25.37 -47.28 -6.62
CA GLU A 76 25.14 -48.66 -6.23
C GLU A 76 23.83 -48.80 -5.46
N LYS A 77 23.40 -50.04 -5.26
CA LYS A 77 22.23 -50.34 -4.43
C LYS A 77 22.40 -49.71 -3.04
N PHE A 78 21.45 -48.88 -2.65
CA PHE A 78 21.45 -48.27 -1.32
C PHE A 78 21.38 -49.36 -0.23
N ILE A 79 22.38 -49.38 0.66
CA ILE A 79 22.44 -50.31 1.79
C ILE A 79 22.08 -49.54 3.05
N LEU A 80 20.98 -49.91 3.68
CA LEU A 80 20.56 -49.30 4.94
C LEU A 80 21.54 -49.70 6.05
N LYS A 81 22.02 -48.70 6.82
CA LYS A 81 22.88 -48.90 8.01
C LYS A 81 24.26 -49.51 7.70
N ASP A 82 24.90 -49.05 6.63
CA ASP A 82 26.25 -49.46 6.23
C ASP A 82 27.37 -48.59 6.85
N SER A 83 27.04 -47.79 7.86
CA SER A 83 27.95 -46.95 8.67
C SER A 83 28.54 -47.70 9.85
#